data_AF-A0A817AY03-F1
#
_entry.id   AF-A0A817AY03-F1
#
_cell.length_a   1.000
_cell.length_b   1.000
_cell.length_c   1.000
_cell.angle_alpha   90.00
_cell.angle_beta   90.00
_cell.angle_gamma   90.00
#
_symmetry.space_group_name_H-M   'P 1'
#
loop_
_entity.id
_entity.type
_entity.pdbx_description
1 polymer ?
#
loop_
_entity_poly.entity_id
_entity_poly.type
_entity_poly.pdbx_seq_one_letter_code
_entity_poly.pdbx_strand_id
1 'polypeptide(L)'
;TSQDGQIGIVLSPLWFEPYSTSLEDNEAVKRALAIELDCNKHRTRDRGILHSVPEGLRKVLNYIKDKYNNPTVYIKENGINDYDDGRKSRGDILNDTFRIKYHEDHLQQLYKAIM
;
A
#
# COMPACT_ATOMS: atom_id res chain seq x y z
N THR A 1 16.06 16.94 30.83
CA THR A 1 14.77 16.97 30.12
C THR A 1 14.60 15.65 29.42
N SER A 2 13.65 14.80 29.85
CA SER A 2 13.31 13.60 29.06
C SER A 2 12.46 14.07 27.87
N GLN A 3 12.76 13.54 26.68
CA GLN A 3 11.93 13.75 25.50
C GLN A 3 11.07 12.49 25.32
N ASP A 4 9.75 12.66 25.30
CA ASP A 4 8.77 11.57 25.07
C ASP A 4 8.62 11.23 23.57
N GLY A 5 9.71 11.38 22.81
CA GLY A 5 9.72 11.12 21.37
C GLY A 5 9.63 9.63 21.07
N GLN A 6 8.87 9.27 20.04
CA GLN A 6 8.80 7.90 19.53
C GLN A 6 9.69 7.76 18.29
N ILE A 7 10.50 6.70 18.24
CA ILE A 7 11.28 6.32 17.06
C ILE A 7 10.58 5.12 16.41
N GLY A 8 10.33 5.21 15.11
CA GLY A 8 9.73 4.14 14.31
C GLY A 8 10.46 3.96 12.98
N ILE A 9 10.19 2.84 12.32
CA ILE A 9 10.70 2.53 10.98
C ILE A 9 9.56 2.71 9.98
N VAL A 10 9.81 3.43 8.88
CA VAL A 10 8.84 3.54 7.78
C VAL A 10 9.05 2.38 6.82
N LEU A 11 8.03 1.53 6.69
CA LEU A 11 7.99 0.45 5.71
C LEU A 11 7.07 0.87 4.56
N SER A 12 7.44 0.54 3.32
CA SER A 12 6.64 0.80 2.12
C SER A 12 6.27 -0.52 1.42
N PRO A 13 5.44 -1.37 2.04
CA PRO A 13 5.10 -2.67 1.49
C PRO A 13 4.20 -2.56 0.25
N LEU A 14 4.35 -3.52 -0.66
CA LEU A 14 3.48 -3.77 -1.78
C LEU A 14 2.47 -4.85 -1.43
N TRP A 15 1.34 -4.78 -2.11
CA TRP A 15 0.40 -5.87 -2.15
C TRP A 15 0.63 -6.72 -3.41
N PHE A 16 0.59 -8.04 -3.25
CA PHE A 16 0.68 -9.00 -4.34
C PHE A 16 -0.63 -9.79 -4.42
N GLU A 17 -1.15 -9.97 -5.63
CA GLU A 17 -2.27 -10.88 -5.87
C GLU A 17 -1.76 -12.21 -6.39
N PRO A 18 -2.32 -13.34 -5.91
CA PRO A 18 -1.89 -14.65 -6.39
C PRO A 18 -2.33 -14.82 -7.84
N TYR A 19 -1.49 -15.44 -8.66
CA TYR A 19 -1.79 -15.68 -10.07
C TYR A 19 -3.01 -16.62 -10.24
N SER A 20 -3.15 -17.61 -9.37
CA SER A 20 -4.30 -18.52 -9.34
C SER A 20 -4.72 -18.87 -7.91
N THR A 21 -5.77 -19.69 -7.78
CA THR A 21 -6.22 -20.23 -6.48
C THR A 21 -5.36 -21.39 -5.98
N SER A 22 -4.28 -21.74 -6.67
CA SER A 22 -3.37 -22.80 -6.25
C SER A 22 -2.75 -22.51 -4.88
N LEU A 23 -2.43 -23.57 -4.13
CA LEU A 23 -1.73 -23.41 -2.85
C LEU A 23 -0.37 -22.73 -3.05
N GLU A 24 0.33 -23.09 -4.13
CA GLU A 24 1.66 -22.56 -4.44
C GLU A 24 1.65 -21.04 -4.66
N ASP A 25 0.70 -20.52 -5.43
CA ASP A 25 0.59 -19.08 -5.68
C ASP A 25 0.22 -18.31 -4.42
N ASN A 26 -0.68 -18.87 -3.60
CA ASN A 26 -1.05 -18.26 -2.32
C ASN A 26 0.14 -18.22 -1.34
N GLU A 27 0.92 -19.29 -1.26
CA GLU A 27 2.14 -19.32 -0.44
C GLU A 27 3.26 -18.45 -1.02
N ALA A 28 3.32 -18.26 -2.34
CA ALA A 28 4.24 -17.31 -2.96
C ALA A 28 3.93 -15.87 -2.55
N VAL A 29 2.65 -15.46 -2.57
CA VAL A 29 2.20 -14.13 -2.11
C VAL A 29 2.52 -13.90 -0.63
N LYS A 30 2.21 -14.87 0.24
CA LYS A 30 2.52 -14.76 1.68
C LYS A 30 4.02 -14.60 1.92
N ARG A 31 4.85 -15.37 1.21
CA ARG A 31 6.31 -15.27 1.30
C ARG A 31 6.81 -13.92 0.79
N ALA A 32 6.26 -13.41 -0.30
CA ALA A 32 6.64 -12.10 -0.84
C ALA A 32 6.34 -10.96 0.14
N LEU A 33 5.15 -10.97 0.75
CA LEU A 33 4.76 -9.97 1.75
C LEU A 33 5.65 -10.05 3.00
N ALA A 34 5.93 -11.27 3.49
CA ALA A 34 6.83 -11.47 4.62
C ALA A 34 8.25 -10.97 4.30
N ILE A 35 8.79 -11.29 3.11
CA ILE A 35 10.10 -10.79 2.68
C ILE A 35 10.13 -9.26 2.64
N GLU A 36 9.06 -8.61 2.23
CA GLU A 36 9.02 -7.15 2.12
C GLU A 36 8.90 -6.45 3.48
N LEU A 37 8.13 -7.02 4.41
CA LEU A 37 7.96 -6.48 5.75
C LEU A 37 9.17 -6.81 6.66
N ASP A 38 9.78 -7.98 6.48
CA ASP A 38 10.87 -8.47 7.35
C ASP A 38 12.27 -8.20 6.78
N CYS A 39 12.41 -7.92 5.47
CA CYS A 39 13.69 -7.57 4.85
C CYS A 39 13.59 -6.28 4.03
N ASN A 40 14.30 -5.24 4.48
CA ASN A 40 14.50 -3.99 3.72
C ASN A 40 15.32 -4.24 2.45
N LYS A 41 14.69 -4.76 1.39
CA LYS A 41 15.33 -4.90 0.09
C LYS A 41 15.37 -3.55 -0.63
N HIS A 42 16.52 -3.24 -1.22
CA HIS A 42 16.64 -2.16 -2.18
C HIS A 42 15.88 -2.56 -3.45
N ARG A 43 14.89 -1.74 -3.82
CA ARG A 43 14.02 -1.98 -4.97
C ARG A 43 14.79 -1.72 -6.28
N THR A 44 14.95 -2.75 -7.12
CA THR A 44 15.24 -2.55 -8.55
C THR A 44 13.91 -2.48 -9.28
N ARG A 45 13.35 -1.28 -9.42
CA ARG A 45 12.12 -1.03 -10.19
C ARG A 45 12.38 -1.37 -11.66
N ASP A 46 11.58 -2.26 -12.23
CA ASP A 46 11.30 -2.23 -13.66
C ASP A 46 9.82 -1.84 -13.83
N ARG A 47 9.58 -0.78 -14.62
CA ARG A 47 8.29 -0.21 -15.08
C ARG A 47 7.53 0.91 -14.33
N GLY A 48 7.88 1.36 -13.12
CA GLY A 48 7.40 2.65 -12.57
C GLY A 48 5.88 2.93 -12.45
N ILE A 49 4.99 2.00 -12.84
CA ILE A 49 3.54 2.16 -12.81
C ILE A 49 3.00 1.61 -11.48
N LEU A 50 2.17 2.40 -10.80
CA LEU A 50 1.43 1.99 -9.62
C LEU A 50 -0.01 1.65 -10.01
N HIS A 51 -0.49 0.48 -9.60
CA HIS A 51 -1.89 0.10 -9.76
C HIS A 51 -2.66 0.42 -8.48
N SER A 52 -3.87 0.99 -8.62
CA SER A 52 -4.77 1.22 -7.48
C SER A 52 -5.43 -0.10 -7.08
N VAL A 53 -5.10 -0.60 -5.89
CA VAL A 53 -5.67 -1.83 -5.32
C VAL A 53 -6.10 -1.55 -3.86
N PRO A 54 -7.27 -0.91 -3.65
CA PRO A 54 -7.66 -0.43 -2.33
C PRO A 54 -7.84 -1.58 -1.33
N GLU A 55 -8.30 -2.76 -1.76
CA GLU A 55 -8.37 -3.97 -0.92
C GLU A 55 -7.00 -4.43 -0.42
N GLY A 56 -5.93 -4.16 -1.19
CA GLY A 56 -4.56 -4.48 -0.82
C GLY A 56 -4.15 -3.80 0.47
N LEU A 57 -4.48 -2.51 0.64
CA LEU A 57 -4.24 -1.77 1.89
C LEU A 57 -4.88 -2.46 3.09
N ARG A 58 -6.17 -2.82 3.00
CA ARG A 58 -6.87 -3.53 4.09
C ARG A 58 -6.23 -4.88 4.39
N LYS A 59 -5.85 -5.65 3.36
CA LYS A 59 -5.21 -6.96 3.53
C LYS A 59 -3.84 -6.84 4.20
N VAL A 60 -3.04 -5.82 3.85
CA VAL A 60 -1.76 -5.52 4.53
C VAL A 60 -1.99 -5.17 6.01
N LEU A 61 -2.95 -4.31 6.31
CA LEU A 61 -3.26 -3.93 7.70
C LEU A 61 -3.73 -5.15 8.52
N ASN A 62 -4.59 -5.99 7.95
CA ASN A 62 -5.03 -7.23 8.59
C ASN A 62 -3.86 -8.21 8.80
N TYR A 63 -2.97 -8.34 7.81
CA TYR A 63 -1.77 -9.15 7.95
C TYR A 63 -0.89 -8.65 9.11
N ILE A 64 -0.64 -7.34 9.19
CA ILE A 64 0.15 -6.75 10.27
C ILE A 64 -0.50 -7.01 11.63
N LYS A 65 -1.83 -6.84 11.69
CA LYS A 65 -2.63 -7.10 12.88
C LYS A 65 -2.50 -8.54 13.37
N ASP A 66 -2.69 -9.50 12.47
CA ASP A 66 -2.69 -10.92 12.82
C ASP A 66 -1.27 -11.45 13.10
N LYS A 67 -0.26 -10.93 12.40
CA LYS A 67 1.13 -11.42 12.47
C LYS A 67 1.93 -10.79 13.61
N TYR A 68 1.75 -9.50 13.89
CA TYR A 68 2.57 -8.74 14.84
C TYR A 68 1.81 -8.29 16.09
N ASN A 69 0.74 -9.02 16.45
CA ASN A 69 -0.05 -8.78 17.67
C ASN A 69 -0.70 -7.38 17.72
N ASN A 70 -1.27 -6.95 16.60
CA ASN A 70 -2.03 -5.71 16.46
C ASN A 70 -1.33 -4.45 17.02
N PRO A 71 -0.13 -4.10 16.51
CA PRO A 71 0.58 -2.92 16.96
C PRO A 71 -0.15 -1.64 16.50
N THR A 72 0.16 -0.51 17.12
CA THR A 72 -0.28 0.80 16.59
C THR A 72 0.41 1.06 15.25
N VAL A 73 -0.37 1.30 14.20
CA VAL A 73 0.13 1.58 12.85
C VAL A 73 -0.15 3.04 12.48
N TYR A 74 0.88 3.72 11.96
CA TYR A 74 0.77 5.06 11.39
C TYR A 74 1.03 5.02 9.89
N ILE A 75 0.03 5.36 9.09
CA ILE A 75 0.21 5.52 7.64
C ILE A 75 0.85 6.90 7.41
N LYS A 76 2.14 6.91 7.08
CA LYS A 76 2.88 8.14 6.80
C LYS A 76 2.73 8.63 5.37
N GLU A 77 2.57 7.71 4.42
CA GLU A 77 2.44 8.01 2.99
C GLU A 77 1.36 7.12 2.37
N ASN A 78 0.51 7.72 1.53
CA ASN A 78 -0.45 7.04 0.68
C ASN A 78 -0.71 7.93 -0.53
N GLY A 79 -0.69 7.37 -1.74
CA GLY A 79 -0.83 8.16 -2.95
C GLY A 79 -0.55 7.38 -4.22
N ILE A 80 -0.99 7.96 -5.33
CA ILE A 80 -0.80 7.43 -6.66
C ILE A 80 -0.48 8.56 -7.63
N ASN A 81 0.33 8.27 -8.63
CA ASN A 81 0.52 9.15 -9.77
C ASN A 81 -0.57 8.89 -10.82
N ASP A 82 -1.15 9.96 -11.36
CA ASP A 82 -1.94 9.86 -12.58
C ASP A 82 -0.98 9.73 -13.77
N TYR A 83 -1.34 8.90 -14.75
CA TYR A 83 -0.55 8.75 -15.98
C TYR A 83 -0.73 10.00 -16.84
N ASP A 84 0.37 10.60 -17.28
CA ASP A 84 0.35 11.77 -18.17
C ASP A 84 1.38 11.57 -19.29
N ASP A 85 0.89 11.57 -20.54
CA ASP A 85 1.72 11.51 -21.75
C ASP A 85 2.14 12.91 -22.25
N GLY A 86 1.84 13.96 -21.46
CA GLY A 86 2.15 15.35 -21.75
C GLY A 86 1.12 16.03 -22.65
N ARG A 87 0.00 15.37 -22.97
CA ARG A 87 -1.05 15.93 -23.86
C ARG A 87 -2.27 16.45 -23.11
N LYS A 88 -2.41 16.17 -21.80
CA LYS A 88 -3.53 16.65 -20.99
C LYS A 88 -3.52 18.18 -20.92
N SER A 89 -4.69 18.81 -21.09
CA SER A 89 -4.80 20.25 -20.87
C SER A 89 -4.71 20.58 -19.38
N ARG A 90 -4.42 21.84 -19.03
CA ARG A 90 -4.47 22.28 -17.62
C ARG A 90 -5.85 22.01 -16.99
N GLY A 91 -6.94 22.14 -17.76
CA GLY A 91 -8.29 21.85 -17.27
C GLY A 91 -8.46 20.38 -16.90
N ASP A 92 -7.96 19.47 -17.74
CA ASP A 92 -8.03 18.02 -17.50
C ASP A 92 -7.16 17.61 -16.31
N ILE A 93 -5.96 18.18 -16.17
CA ILE A 93 -5.05 17.92 -15.04
C ILE A 93 -5.69 18.35 -13.71
N LEU A 94 -6.39 19.48 -13.69
CA LEU A 94 -7.06 19.98 -12.49
C LEU A 94 -8.32 19.19 -12.14
N ASN A 95 -8.94 18.53 -13.13
CA ASN A 95 -10.11 17.67 -12.93
C ASN A 95 -9.69 16.22 -12.58
N ASP A 96 -8.92 16.07 -11.50
CA ASP A 96 -8.30 14.81 -11.09
C ASP A 96 -9.27 13.88 -10.34
N THR A 97 -10.27 13.40 -11.08
CA THR A 97 -11.28 12.45 -10.57
C THR A 97 -10.68 11.09 -10.20
N PHE A 98 -9.58 10.69 -10.85
CA PHE A 98 -8.89 9.43 -10.58
C PHE A 98 -8.28 9.42 -9.19
N ARG A 99 -7.52 10.46 -8.81
CA ARG A 99 -6.87 10.53 -7.50
C ARG A 99 -7.86 10.77 -6.38
N ILE A 100 -8.94 11.50 -6.63
CA ILE A 100 -10.06 11.63 -5.69
C ILE A 100 -10.61 10.25 -5.37
N LYS A 101 -11.00 9.48 -6.40
CA LYS A 101 -11.53 8.13 -6.23
C LYS A 101 -10.54 7.19 -5.54
N TYR A 102 -9.26 7.26 -5.90
CA TYR A 102 -8.20 6.50 -5.23
C TYR A 102 -8.23 6.71 -3.72
N HIS A 103 -8.24 7.96 -3.26
CA HIS A 103 -8.24 8.26 -1.84
C HIS A 103 -9.55 7.84 -1.16
N GLU A 104 -10.70 8.07 -1.80
CA GLU A 104 -12.01 7.62 -1.29
C GLU A 104 -12.04 6.11 -1.06
N ASP A 105 -11.67 5.34 -2.09
CA ASP A 105 -11.68 3.88 -2.02
C ASP A 105 -10.69 3.36 -0.95
N HIS A 106 -9.49 3.94 -0.83
CA HIS A 106 -8.51 3.53 0.19
C HIS A 106 -8.94 3.90 1.61
N LEU A 107 -9.55 5.08 1.81
CA LEU A 107 -10.10 5.49 3.11
C LEU A 107 -11.26 4.59 3.54
N GLN A 108 -12.11 4.16 2.61
CA GLN A 108 -13.15 3.17 2.90
C GLN A 108 -12.57 1.81 3.34
N GLN A 109 -11.49 1.37 2.71
CA GLN A 109 -10.83 0.12 3.09
C GLN A 109 -10.10 0.25 4.43
N LEU A 110 -9.54 1.42 4.75
CA LEU A 110 -8.99 1.73 6.07
C LEU A 110 -10.07 1.66 7.15
N TYR A 111 -11.24 2.27 6.90
CA TYR A 111 -12.38 2.17 7.82
C TYR A 111 -12.79 0.72 8.07
N LYS A 112 -12.87 -0.10 7.00
CA LYS A 112 -13.15 -1.55 7.10
C LYS A 112 -12.05 -2.37 7.81
N ALA A 113 -10.84 -1.84 7.98
CA ALA A 113 -9.77 -2.50 8.72
C ALA A 113 -9.81 -2.17 10.23
N ILE A 114 -10.42 -1.03 10.58
CA ILE A 114 -10.61 -0.58 11.97
C ILE A 114 -11.83 -1.25 12.60
N MET A 115 -12.94 -1.34 11.84
CA MET A 115 -14.19 -1.96 12.25
C MET A 115 -14.09 -3.49 12.29
#